data_AF-A0A3E2WRA6-F1
#
_entry.id   AF-A0A3E2WRA6-F1
#
_cell.length_a   1.000
_cell.length_b   1.000
_cell.length_c   1.000
_cell.angle_alpha   90.00
_cell.angle_beta   90.00
_cell.angle_gamma   90.00
#
_symmetry.space_group_name_H-M   'P 1'
#
loop_
_entity.id
_entity.type
_entity.pdbx_description
1 polymer ?
#
loop_
_entity_poly.entity_id
_entity_poly.type
_entity_poly.pdbx_seq_one_letter_code
_entity_poly.pdbx_strand_id
1 'polypeptide(L)'
;MPEAIVEYLKKTNQIQLKEDDIGAISRLIYEGLALKYKYVLGKIEDAAEKKIDVVHVTGGGGKNTLLNQFIANALHKKVTAGPEECTATGNLLMQAYGCGHASSLTEIRRIVRDSFQVREYVPEDEAEWNLAYKNFTKYCF
;
A
#
# COMPACT_ATOMS: atom_id res chain seq x y z
N MET A 1 11.99 16.67 -9.83
CA MET A 1 11.07 16.12 -8.80
C MET A 1 11.64 16.25 -7.38
N PRO A 2 12.93 15.94 -7.11
CA PRO A 2 13.58 16.27 -5.84
C PRO A 2 13.43 17.73 -5.39
N GLU A 3 13.66 18.67 -6.32
CA GLU A 3 13.51 20.13 -6.11
C GLU A 3 12.14 20.49 -5.52
N ALA A 4 11.05 19.96 -6.07
CA ALA A 4 9.70 20.26 -5.62
C ALA A 4 9.43 19.77 -4.18
N ILE A 5 10.04 18.63 -3.80
CA ILE A 5 9.96 18.09 -2.44
C ILE A 5 10.73 19.02 -1.49
N VAL A 6 11.97 19.38 -1.84
CA VAL A 6 12.81 20.27 -1.02
C VAL A 6 12.17 21.64 -0.86
N GLU A 7 11.62 22.21 -1.93
CA GLU A 7 10.92 23.49 -1.91
C GLU A 7 9.68 23.45 -0.98
N TYR A 8 8.90 22.37 -1.04
CA TYR A 8 7.76 22.18 -0.15
C TYR A 8 8.18 22.07 1.32
N LEU A 9 9.24 21.31 1.61
CA LEU A 9 9.79 21.19 2.97
C LEU A 9 10.27 22.54 3.50
N LYS A 10 10.92 23.35 2.66
CA LYS A 10 11.31 24.73 2.99
C LYS A 10 10.10 25.62 3.28
N LYS A 11 9.09 25.61 2.40
CA LYS A 11 7.87 26.41 2.55
C LYS A 11 7.10 26.10 3.84
N THR A 12 7.19 24.86 4.32
CA THR A 12 6.46 24.38 5.50
C THR A 12 7.32 24.33 6.77
N ASN A 13 8.55 24.88 6.73
CA ASN A 13 9.51 24.85 7.84
C ASN A 13 9.77 23.44 8.40
N GLN A 14 9.84 22.45 7.51
CA GLN A 14 10.22 21.08 7.83
C GLN A 14 11.74 20.89 7.73
N ILE A 15 12.21 19.66 7.97
CA ILE A 15 13.62 19.32 7.80
C ILE A 15 14.10 19.67 6.39
N GLN A 16 15.26 20.31 6.30
CA GLN A 16 15.86 20.68 5.03
C GLN A 16 16.71 19.52 4.52
N LEU A 17 16.29 18.96 3.38
CA LEU A 17 17.01 17.89 2.69
C LEU A 17 17.82 18.49 1.54
N LYS A 18 18.93 17.84 1.19
CA LYS A 18 19.64 18.15 -0.05
C LYS A 18 18.94 17.45 -1.20
N GLU A 19 18.91 18.10 -2.36
CA GLU A 19 18.27 17.54 -3.56
C GLU A 19 18.95 16.27 -4.08
N ASP A 20 20.24 16.09 -3.78
CA ASP A 20 21.04 14.92 -4.13
C ASP A 20 20.96 13.78 -3.09
N ASP A 21 20.26 13.97 -1.97
CA ASP A 21 20.03 12.92 -0.97
C ASP A 21 18.87 12.00 -1.38
N ILE A 22 19.16 11.14 -2.37
CA ILE A 22 18.20 10.20 -2.95
C ILE A 22 17.59 9.27 -1.89
N GLY A 23 18.38 8.89 -0.87
CA GLY A 23 17.94 8.00 0.21
C GLY A 23 16.87 8.64 1.08
N ALA A 24 17.15 9.86 1.59
CA ALA A 24 16.19 10.60 2.40
C ALA A 24 14.92 10.94 1.62
N ILE A 25 15.05 11.36 0.36
CA ILE A 25 13.91 11.65 -0.51
C ILE A 25 13.06 10.40 -0.76
N SER A 26 13.68 9.26 -1.07
CA SER A 26 12.97 8.01 -1.33
C SER A 26 12.21 7.53 -0.08
N ARG A 27 12.86 7.61 1.09
CA ARG A 27 12.23 7.28 2.38
C ARG A 27 11.00 8.15 2.63
N LEU A 28 11.14 9.47 2.46
CA LEU A 28 10.05 10.42 2.62
C LEU A 28 8.87 10.14 1.69
N ILE A 29 9.15 9.78 0.43
CA ILE A 29 8.12 9.39 -0.54
C ILE A 29 7.37 8.14 -0.06
N TYR A 30 8.08 7.09 0.35
CA TYR A 30 7.43 5.84 0.77
C TYR A 30 6.64 5.99 2.08
N GLU A 31 7.17 6.72 3.07
CA GLU A 31 6.44 7.05 4.28
C GLU A 31 5.19 7.88 3.97
N GLY A 32 5.31 8.92 3.14
CA GLY A 32 4.19 9.74 2.71
C GLY A 32 3.10 8.94 2.00
N LEU A 33 3.48 7.98 1.14
CA LEU A 33 2.54 7.05 0.51
C LEU A 33 1.84 6.18 1.55
N ALA A 34 2.56 5.55 2.48
CA ALA A 34 1.95 4.71 3.52
C ALA A 34 0.98 5.50 4.41
N LEU A 35 1.32 6.74 4.79
CA LEU A 35 0.45 7.61 5.57
C LEU A 35 -0.78 8.05 4.75
N LYS A 36 -0.63 8.25 3.44
CA LYS A 36 -1.77 8.50 2.55
C LYS A 36 -2.70 7.29 2.46
N TYR A 37 -2.17 6.06 2.45
CA TYR A 37 -2.98 4.84 2.57
C TYR A 37 -3.82 4.86 3.84
N LYS A 38 -3.23 5.20 5.00
CA LYS A 38 -3.97 5.33 6.26
C LYS A 38 -5.10 6.35 6.18
N TYR A 39 -4.81 7.52 5.62
CA TYR A 39 -5.81 8.56 5.43
C TYR A 39 -6.97 8.09 4.56
N VAL A 40 -6.68 7.50 3.39
CA VAL A 40 -7.71 7.06 2.45
C VAL A 40 -8.50 5.87 2.99
N LEU A 41 -7.82 4.90 3.63
CA LEU A 41 -8.49 3.75 4.23
C LEU A 41 -9.47 4.18 5.32
N GLY A 42 -9.10 5.15 6.17
CA GLY A 42 -10.02 5.71 7.16
C GLY A 42 -11.29 6.27 6.51
N LYS A 43 -11.14 7.03 5.42
CA LYS A 43 -12.30 7.55 4.67
C LYS A 43 -13.16 6.45 4.05
N ILE A 44 -12.54 5.37 3.57
CA ILE A 44 -13.27 4.22 3.02
C ILE A 44 -14.03 3.49 4.13
N GLU A 45 -13.40 3.23 5.27
CA GLU A 45 -14.04 2.58 6.42
C GLU A 45 -15.22 3.42 6.95
N ASP A 46 -15.06 4.74 7.02
CA ASP A 46 -16.12 5.66 7.44
C ASP A 46 -17.30 5.61 6.46
N ALA A 47 -17.04 5.66 5.14
CA ALA A 47 -18.08 5.63 4.12
C ALA A 47 -18.78 4.27 4.00
N ALA A 48 -18.07 3.18 4.28
CA ALA A 48 -18.59 1.82 4.23
C ALA A 48 -19.21 1.36 5.57
N GLU A 49 -19.10 2.16 6.63
CA GLU A 49 -19.46 1.82 8.01
C GLU A 49 -18.89 0.46 8.46
N LYS A 50 -17.69 0.14 7.97
CA LYS A 50 -17.09 -1.19 8.17
C LYS A 50 -15.58 -1.09 8.33
N LYS A 51 -15.05 -1.84 9.30
CA LYS A 51 -13.61 -2.01 9.49
C LYS A 51 -13.04 -3.02 8.48
N ILE A 52 -11.87 -2.69 7.96
CA ILE A 52 -11.11 -3.52 7.02
C ILE A 52 -9.93 -4.13 7.78
N ASP A 53 -9.83 -5.44 7.85
CA ASP A 53 -8.77 -6.09 8.65
C ASP A 53 -7.49 -6.35 7.85
N VAL A 54 -7.60 -6.47 6.53
CA VAL A 54 -6.49 -6.84 5.64
C VAL A 54 -6.52 -5.97 4.38
N VAL A 55 -5.36 -5.43 4.01
CA VAL A 55 -5.16 -4.74 2.73
C VAL A 55 -4.38 -5.65 1.77
N HIS A 56 -4.94 -5.87 0.58
CA HIS A 56 -4.29 -6.63 -0.48
C HIS A 56 -3.60 -5.67 -1.46
N VAL A 57 -2.28 -5.71 -1.52
CA VAL A 57 -1.49 -4.94 -2.50
C VAL A 57 -1.12 -5.84 -3.67
N THR A 58 -1.74 -5.59 -4.81
CA THR A 58 -1.54 -6.35 -6.04
C THR A 58 -0.72 -5.58 -7.06
N GLY A 59 -0.34 -6.20 -8.18
CA GLY A 59 0.36 -5.46 -9.24
C GLY A 59 1.84 -5.26 -8.94
N GLY A 60 2.48 -4.38 -9.70
CA GLY A 60 3.87 -3.98 -9.48
C GLY A 60 4.14 -3.38 -8.09
N GLY A 61 3.14 -2.78 -7.44
CA GLY A 61 3.25 -2.27 -6.07
C GLY A 61 3.55 -3.38 -5.04
N GLY A 62 3.09 -4.60 -5.31
CA GLY A 62 3.38 -5.76 -4.45
C GLY A 62 4.86 -6.15 -4.40
N LYS A 63 5.70 -5.65 -5.33
CA LYS A 63 7.14 -5.89 -5.37
C LYS A 63 7.92 -5.09 -4.32
N ASN A 64 7.40 -3.93 -3.91
CA ASN A 64 8.11 -3.03 -3.02
C ASN A 64 7.92 -3.46 -1.56
N THR A 65 8.84 -4.28 -1.07
CA THR A 65 8.81 -4.83 0.29
C THR A 65 8.80 -3.74 1.36
N LEU A 66 9.62 -2.71 1.19
CA LEU A 66 9.74 -1.60 2.14
C LEU A 66 8.43 -0.82 2.27
N LEU A 67 7.83 -0.45 1.14
CA LEU A 67 6.55 0.25 1.13
C LEU A 67 5.44 -0.61 1.73
N ASN A 68 5.39 -1.91 1.42
CA ASN A 68 4.36 -2.80 1.96
C ASN A 68 4.46 -2.95 3.48
N GLN A 69 5.68 -3.01 4.04
CA GLN A 69 5.90 -2.97 5.48
C GLN A 69 5.44 -1.63 6.07
N PHE A 70 5.79 -0.50 5.45
CA PHE A 70 5.34 0.82 5.91
C PHE A 70 3.82 0.96 5.87
N ILE A 71 3.15 0.41 4.86
CA ILE A 71 1.69 0.38 4.80
C ILE A 71 1.15 -0.41 5.99
N ALA A 72 1.69 -1.60 6.29
CA ALA A 72 1.24 -2.40 7.43
C ALA A 72 1.39 -1.62 8.75
N ASN A 73 2.56 -0.99 8.95
CA ASN A 73 2.87 -0.20 10.14
C ASN A 73 2.01 1.06 10.25
N ALA A 74 1.77 1.77 9.15
CA ALA A 74 0.90 2.95 9.15
C ALA A 74 -0.55 2.57 9.46
N LEU A 75 -1.05 1.49 8.86
CA LEU A 75 -2.43 1.06 8.97
C LEU A 75 -2.78 0.35 10.28
N HIS A 76 -1.78 -0.19 10.98
CA HIS A 76 -1.97 -1.14 12.10
C HIS A 76 -2.80 -2.36 11.67
N LYS A 77 -2.59 -2.80 10.43
CA LYS A 77 -3.35 -3.88 9.79
C LYS A 77 -2.42 -4.76 8.97
N LYS A 78 -2.80 -6.02 8.81
CA LYS A 78 -2.06 -6.95 7.96
C LYS A 78 -2.11 -6.50 6.50
N VAL A 79 -0.97 -6.54 5.83
CA VAL A 79 -0.85 -6.32 4.39
C VAL A 79 -0.46 -7.62 3.70
N THR A 80 -1.14 -7.92 2.62
CA THR A 80 -0.95 -9.12 1.81
C THR A 80 -0.55 -8.68 0.41
N ALA A 81 0.68 -8.98 -0.04
CA ALA A 81 1.22 -8.52 -1.31
C ALA A 81 1.30 -9.64 -2.36
N GLY A 82 0.72 -9.39 -3.53
CA GLY A 82 0.67 -10.29 -4.69
C GLY A 82 -0.75 -10.80 -5.01
N PRO A 83 -0.92 -11.48 -6.17
CA PRO A 83 0.09 -11.67 -7.22
C PRO A 83 0.41 -10.38 -8.01
N GLU A 84 1.58 -10.38 -8.65
CA GLU A 84 2.07 -9.24 -9.45
C GLU A 84 1.22 -9.03 -10.70
N GLU A 85 0.78 -10.12 -11.33
CA GLU A 85 0.01 -10.09 -12.57
C GLU A 85 -1.49 -10.27 -12.32
N CYS A 86 -2.04 -9.65 -11.26
CA CYS A 86 -3.45 -9.79 -10.87
C CYS A 86 -4.43 -9.47 -12.00
N THR A 87 -4.20 -8.40 -12.75
CA THR A 87 -5.08 -7.96 -13.84
C THR A 87 -5.16 -9.02 -14.94
N ALA A 88 -4.00 -9.51 -15.40
CA ALA A 88 -3.93 -10.53 -16.45
C ALA A 88 -4.50 -11.87 -15.95
N THR A 89 -4.14 -12.27 -14.74
CA THR A 89 -4.62 -13.51 -14.10
C THR A 89 -6.14 -13.51 -13.95
N GLY A 90 -6.71 -12.41 -13.44
CA GLY A 90 -8.16 -12.29 -13.27
C GLY A 90 -8.90 -12.38 -14.61
N ASN A 91 -8.37 -11.73 -15.66
CA ASN A 91 -8.95 -11.81 -16.99
C ASN A 91 -8.93 -13.25 -17.53
N LEU A 92 -7.77 -13.90 -17.51
CA LEU A 92 -7.59 -15.29 -17.95
C LEU A 92 -8.57 -16.23 -17.26
N LEU A 93 -8.68 -16.15 -15.93
CA LEU A 93 -9.53 -17.06 -15.15
C LEU A 93 -11.02 -16.80 -15.36
N MET A 94 -11.42 -15.54 -15.58
CA MET A 94 -12.80 -15.23 -15.94
C MET A 94 -13.16 -15.74 -17.33
N GLN A 95 -12.23 -15.70 -18.29
CA GLN A 95 -12.43 -16.31 -19.61
C GLN A 95 -12.49 -17.84 -19.50
N ALA A 96 -11.60 -18.45 -18.72
CA ALA A 96 -11.63 -19.89 -18.45
C ALA A 96 -12.98 -20.33 -17.84
N TYR A 97 -13.51 -19.55 -16.89
CA TYR A 97 -14.85 -19.77 -16.34
C TYR A 97 -15.95 -19.69 -17.41
N GLY A 98 -15.94 -18.65 -18.25
CA GLY A 98 -16.90 -18.49 -19.35
C GLY A 98 -16.84 -19.62 -20.39
N CYS A 99 -15.67 -20.22 -20.59
CA CYS A 99 -15.47 -21.38 -21.46
C CYS A 99 -15.74 -22.73 -20.78
N GLY A 100 -16.14 -22.76 -19.52
CA GLY A 100 -16.41 -24.00 -18.78
C GLY A 100 -15.16 -24.72 -18.24
N HIS A 101 -14.00 -24.09 -18.26
CA HIS A 101 -12.74 -24.61 -17.69
C HIS A 101 -12.58 -24.34 -16.19
N ALA A 102 -13.44 -23.51 -15.60
CA ALA A 102 -13.59 -23.36 -14.16
C ALA A 102 -15.08 -23.34 -13.81
N SER A 103 -15.44 -23.98 -12.70
CA SER A 103 -16.82 -24.25 -12.32
C SER A 103 -17.41 -23.23 -11.34
N SER A 104 -16.56 -22.42 -10.67
CA SER A 104 -17.03 -21.44 -9.68
C SER A 104 -15.97 -20.38 -9.35
N LEU A 105 -16.42 -19.27 -8.74
CA LEU A 105 -15.52 -18.28 -8.13
C LEU A 105 -14.62 -18.89 -7.03
N THR A 106 -15.11 -19.90 -6.31
CA THR A 106 -14.34 -20.62 -5.30
C THR A 106 -13.16 -21.36 -5.92
N GLU A 107 -13.39 -22.04 -7.04
CA GLU A 107 -12.35 -22.71 -7.80
C GLU A 107 -11.34 -21.72 -8.38
N ILE A 108 -11.80 -20.61 -8.97
CA ILE A 108 -10.94 -19.53 -9.47
C ILE A 108 -10.01 -19.02 -8.37
N ARG A 109 -10.55 -18.72 -7.17
CA ARG A 109 -9.75 -18.26 -6.03
C ARG A 109 -8.76 -19.30 -5.53
N ARG A 110 -9.10 -20.60 -5.61
CA ARG A 110 -8.16 -21.69 -5.29
C ARG A 110 -7.02 -21.72 -6.30
N ILE A 111 -7.31 -21.67 -7.59
CA ILE A 111 -6.28 -21.64 -8.64
C ILE A 111 -5.31 -20.48 -8.41
N VAL A 112 -5.80 -19.28 -8.09
CA VAL A 112 -4.92 -18.13 -7.78
C VAL A 112 -4.01 -18.42 -6.58
N ARG A 113 -4.55 -18.95 -5.48
CA ARG A 113 -3.75 -19.26 -4.28
C ARG A 113 -2.69 -20.34 -4.53
N ASP A 114 -3.00 -21.33 -5.34
CA ASP A 114 -2.10 -22.44 -5.63
C ASP A 114 -1.03 -22.06 -6.69
N SER A 115 -1.29 -21.01 -7.48
CA SER A 115 -0.42 -20.59 -8.59
C SER A 115 0.63 -19.54 -8.20
N PHE A 116 0.39 -18.75 -7.15
CA PHE A 116 1.22 -17.60 -6.83
C PHE A 116 1.60 -17.54 -5.36
N GLN A 117 2.86 -17.20 -5.11
CA GLN A 117 3.29 -16.82 -3.76
C GLN A 117 2.74 -15.45 -3.40
N VAL A 118 2.29 -15.34 -2.15
CA VAL A 118 1.80 -14.11 -1.55
C VAL A 118 2.61 -13.85 -0.30
N ARG A 119 3.02 -12.60 -0.12
CA ARG A 119 3.82 -12.18 1.05
C ARG A 119 2.92 -11.47 2.04
N GLU A 120 3.14 -11.73 3.32
CA GLU A 120 2.40 -11.09 4.41
C GLU A 120 3.32 -10.17 5.18
N TYR A 121 2.81 -8.99 5.54
CA TYR A 121 3.48 -7.99 6.36
C TYR A 121 2.57 -7.70 7.55
N VAL A 122 3.15 -7.74 8.74
CA VAL A 122 2.46 -7.47 10.01
C VAL A 122 2.94 -6.13 10.57
N PRO A 123 2.08 -5.38 11.28
CA PRO A 123 2.46 -4.06 11.81
C PRO A 123 3.61 -4.12 12.81
N GLU A 124 4.48 -3.12 12.72
CA GLU A 124 5.62 -2.85 13.60
C GLU A 124 5.60 -1.36 13.99
N ASP A 125 6.24 -1.00 15.12
CA ASP A 125 6.49 0.37 15.55
C ASP A 125 5.25 1.30 15.59
N GLU A 126 4.10 0.78 16.04
CA GLU A 126 2.82 1.48 15.92
C GLU A 126 2.82 2.91 16.50
N ALA A 127 3.54 3.12 17.60
CA ALA A 127 3.67 4.42 18.27
C ALA A 127 4.35 5.47 17.37
N GLU A 128 5.42 5.07 16.67
CA GLU A 128 6.15 5.95 15.75
C GLU A 128 5.27 6.33 14.55
N TRP A 129 4.57 5.35 13.98
CA TRP A 129 3.67 5.57 12.84
C TRP A 129 2.43 6.39 13.19
N ASN A 130 1.97 6.33 14.44
CA ASN A 130 0.92 7.22 14.94
C ASN A 130 1.42 8.66 15.07
N LEU A 131 2.65 8.88 15.54
CA LEU A 131 3.25 10.21 15.58
C LEU A 131 3.47 10.77 14.17
N ALA A 132 4.02 9.95 13.27
CA ALA A 132 4.21 10.31 11.87
C ALA A 132 2.89 10.69 11.19
N TYR A 133 1.81 9.95 11.44
CA TYR A 133 0.49 10.27 10.88
C TYR A 133 -0.06 11.62 11.37
N LYS A 134 0.10 11.95 12.65
CA LYS A 134 -0.29 13.27 13.17
C LYS A 134 0.44 14.40 12.44
N ASN A 135 1.74 14.24 12.23
CA ASN A 135 2.53 15.22 11.48
C ASN A 135 2.09 15.29 10.01
N PHE A 136 1.89 14.15 9.35
CA PHE A 136 1.41 14.10 7.97
C PHE A 136 0.07 14.82 7.79
N THR A 137 -0.89 14.60 8.69
CA THR A 137 -2.18 15.29 8.62
C THR A 137 -2.07 16.79 8.79
N LYS A 138 -1.09 17.29 9.57
CA LYS A 138 -0.85 18.73 9.78
C LYS A 138 -0.30 19.43 8.53
N TYR A 139 0.49 18.73 7.72
CA TYR A 139 1.14 19.32 6.54
C TYR A 139 0.30 19.14 5.27
N CYS A 140 -0.40 18.03 5.13
CA CYS A 140 -1.10 17.69 3.89
C CYS A 140 -2.60 18.05 3.87
N PHE A 141 -3.21 18.36 5.01
CA PHE A 141 -4.63 18.70 5.16
C PHE A 141 -4.83 19.82 6.18
#